data_AF-A0AAD7KQ51-F1
#
_entry.id   AF-A0AAD7KQ51-F1
#
_cell.length_a   1.000
_cell.length_b   1.000
_cell.length_c   1.000
_cell.angle_alpha   90.00
_cell.angle_beta   90.00
_cell.angle_gamma   90.00
#
_symmetry.space_group_name_H-M   'P 1'
#
loop_
_entity.id
_entity.type
_entity.pdbx_description
1 polymer ?
#
loop_
_entity_poly.entity_id
_entity_poly.type
_entity_poly.pdbx_seq_one_letter_code
_entity_poly.pdbx_strand_id
1 'polypeptide(L)'
;MGIQLELWNSPSICTRVSIISDLEVDYESEDNDSVVYAALAVDKEPDKVKRNMSVSNGKLSVHLEAIETRLLRASFSAFVDVLTLATKTMEEFGQGIEL
;
A
#
# COMPACT_ATOMS: atom_id res chain seq x y z
N MET A 1 33.65 -28.52 40.23
CA MET A 1 34.74 -27.76 39.58
C MET A 1 34.82 -28.26 38.15
N GLY A 2 34.41 -27.57 37.09
CA GLY A 2 33.80 -26.26 36.92
C GLY A 2 32.87 -26.31 35.71
N ILE A 3 31.84 -25.48 35.76
CA ILE A 3 30.91 -25.18 34.66
C ILE A 3 31.63 -24.23 33.69
N GLN A 4 31.83 -24.63 32.43
CA GLN A 4 32.19 -23.70 31.36
C GLN A 4 30.87 -23.18 30.78
N LEU A 5 30.42 -22.02 31.27
CA LEU A 5 29.43 -21.20 30.58
C LEU A 5 30.07 -20.65 29.30
N GLU A 6 29.79 -21.28 28.17
CA GLU A 6 29.97 -20.64 26.87
C GLU A 6 28.88 -19.59 26.73
N LEU A 7 29.33 -18.35 26.88
CA LEU A 7 28.56 -17.12 26.87
C LEU A 7 27.79 -16.97 25.57
N TRP A 8 26.49 -16.69 25.71
CA TRP A 8 25.64 -16.05 24.72
C TRP A 8 26.40 -14.99 23.92
N ASN A 9 26.68 -15.29 22.65
CA ASN A 9 26.98 -14.23 21.69
C ASN A 9 26.46 -14.61 20.29
N SER A 10 25.16 -14.43 20.12
CA SER A 10 24.64 -14.02 18.82
C SER A 10 23.73 -12.83 19.07
N PRO A 11 24.07 -11.62 18.59
CA PRO A 11 23.15 -10.50 18.62
C PRO A 11 22.06 -10.76 17.59
N SER A 12 21.13 -11.65 17.93
CA SER A 12 19.83 -11.75 17.30
C SER A 12 19.03 -10.52 17.71
N ILE A 13 18.29 -9.97 16.75
CA ILE A 13 17.36 -8.82 16.85
C ILE A 13 17.99 -7.49 16.39
N CYS A 14 18.24 -7.38 15.08
CA CYS A 14 18.06 -6.10 14.40
C CYS A 14 16.55 -5.95 14.13
N THR A 15 15.81 -5.34 15.05
CA THR A 15 14.42 -4.95 14.78
C THR A 15 14.47 -3.83 13.75
N ARG A 16 14.29 -4.15 12.47
CA ARG A 16 14.08 -3.13 11.45
C ARG A 16 12.79 -2.40 11.81
N VAL A 17 12.89 -1.11 12.13
CA VAL A 17 11.71 -0.26 12.35
C VAL A 17 11.19 0.13 10.96
N SER A 18 9.94 -0.22 10.67
CA SER A 18 9.20 0.24 9.50
C SER A 18 7.93 0.94 9.93
N ILE A 19 7.45 1.82 9.06
CA ILE A 19 6.25 2.63 9.26
C ILE A 19 5.25 2.17 8.22
N ILE A 20 4.03 1.91 8.68
CA ILE A 20 2.96 1.34 7.89
C ILE A 20 1.82 2.35 7.79
N SER A 21 1.11 2.34 6.66
CA SER A 21 -0.16 3.01 6.49
C SER A 21 -1.08 2.16 5.63
N ASP A 22 -2.28 1.90 6.14
CA ASP A 22 -3.32 1.15 5.47
C ASP A 22 -4.46 2.10 5.07
N LEU A 23 -4.97 1.94 3.85
CA LEU A 23 -6.10 2.68 3.31
C LEU A 23 -7.10 1.70 2.69
N GLU A 24 -8.38 1.92 2.96
CA GLU A 24 -9.48 1.18 2.34
C GLU A 24 -10.44 2.18 1.67
N VAL A 25 -10.87 1.86 0.46
CA VAL A 25 -11.90 2.60 -0.27
C VAL A 25 -12.99 1.64 -0.68
N ASP A 26 -14.24 2.01 -0.37
CA ASP A 26 -15.43 1.27 -0.77
C ASP A 26 -16.01 1.89 -2.04
N TYR A 27 -16.16 1.07 -3.08
CA TYR A 27 -16.67 1.47 -4.38
C TYR A 27 -18.08 0.92 -4.67
N GLU A 28 -18.67 0.17 -3.72
CA GLU A 28 -20.03 -0.40 -3.78
C GLU A 28 -20.34 -1.34 -4.97
N SER A 29 -19.42 -1.48 -5.94
CA SER A 29 -19.53 -2.30 -7.16
C SER A 29 -18.16 -2.89 -7.56
N GLU A 30 -18.13 -4.18 -7.92
CA GLU A 30 -16.93 -4.92 -8.36
C GLU A 30 -16.40 -4.52 -9.76
N ASP A 31 -17.20 -3.80 -10.55
CA ASP A 31 -16.73 -3.32 -11.86
C ASP A 31 -15.86 -2.05 -11.71
N ASN A 32 -16.15 -1.28 -10.66
CA ASN A 32 -15.53 0.02 -10.38
C ASN A 32 -14.15 -0.12 -9.74
N ASP A 33 -14.01 -1.06 -8.80
CA ASP A 33 -12.77 -1.28 -8.07
C ASP A 33 -11.62 -1.78 -8.97
N SER A 34 -11.95 -2.59 -9.98
CA SER A 34 -11.01 -3.19 -10.93
C SER A 34 -10.45 -2.17 -11.92
N VAL A 35 -11.27 -1.23 -12.40
CA VAL A 35 -10.84 -0.14 -13.28
C VAL A 35 -9.90 0.83 -12.55
N VAL A 36 -10.26 1.20 -11.31
CA VAL A 36 -9.41 2.07 -10.48
C VAL A 36 -8.09 1.37 -10.14
N TYR A 37 -8.13 0.08 -9.80
CA TYR A 37 -6.91 -0.70 -9.55
C TYR A 37 -5.97 -0.72 -10.76
N ALA A 38 -6.51 -0.99 -11.95
CA ALA A 38 -5.72 -1.01 -13.18
C ALA A 38 -5.06 0.34 -13.47
N ALA A 39 -5.77 1.46 -13.22
CA ALA A 39 -5.21 2.80 -13.37
C ALA A 39 -4.08 3.09 -12.37
N LEU A 40 -4.19 2.58 -11.13
CA LEU A 40 -3.22 2.84 -10.06
C LEU A 40 -2.00 1.92 -10.07
N ALA A 41 -2.14 0.71 -10.63
CA ALA A 41 -1.10 -0.31 -10.67
C ALA A 41 0.06 0.02 -11.63
N VAL A 42 -0.12 1.00 -12.52
CA VAL A 42 0.87 1.35 -13.56
C VAL A 42 2.10 2.05 -12.97
N ASP A 43 1.97 2.73 -11.83
CA ASP A 43 3.05 3.56 -11.30
C ASP A 43 4.10 2.73 -10.52
N LYS A 44 5.37 2.91 -10.91
CA LYS A 44 6.51 2.29 -10.24
C LYS A 44 6.80 3.06 -8.95
N GLU A 45 6.69 2.38 -7.82
CA GLU A 45 7.03 2.96 -6.52
C GLU A 45 8.54 3.20 -6.34
N PRO A 46 8.93 4.20 -5.53
CA PRO A 46 10.31 4.38 -5.14
C PRO A 46 10.80 3.19 -4.32
N ASP A 47 12.00 2.65 -4.60
CA ASP A 47 12.58 1.41 -4.03
C ASP A 47 12.54 1.27 -2.49
N LYS A 48 12.29 2.37 -1.76
CA LYS A 48 12.27 2.45 -0.30
C LYS A 48 10.87 2.44 0.32
N VAL A 49 9.83 2.48 -0.51
CA VAL A 49 8.43 2.31 -0.12
C VAL A 49 7.92 1.05 -0.82
N LYS A 50 7.22 0.21 -0.06
CA LYS A 50 6.50 -0.93 -0.61
C LYS A 50 5.03 -0.62 -0.56
N ARG A 51 4.32 -0.83 -1.65
CA ARG A 51 2.87 -0.79 -1.71
C ARG A 51 2.33 -2.09 -2.23
N ASN A 52 1.41 -2.65 -1.46
CA ASN A 52 0.58 -3.76 -1.90
C ASN A 52 -0.84 -3.24 -2.06
N MET A 53 -1.45 -3.51 -3.20
CA MET A 53 -2.84 -3.21 -3.48
C MET A 53 -3.59 -4.51 -3.75
N SER A 54 -4.79 -4.62 -3.21
CA SER A 54 -5.71 -5.72 -3.49
C SER A 54 -7.11 -5.18 -3.63
N VAL A 55 -7.89 -5.85 -4.49
CA VAL A 55 -9.30 -5.57 -4.68
C VAL A 55 -10.08 -6.81 -4.26
N SER A 56 -11.12 -6.61 -3.44
CA SER A 56 -12.01 -7.69 -3.02
C SER A 56 -13.37 -7.14 -2.60
N ASN A 57 -14.46 -7.74 -3.07
CA ASN A 57 -15.84 -7.40 -2.69
C ASN A 57 -16.20 -5.90 -2.84
N GLY A 58 -15.84 -5.27 -3.96
CA GLY A 58 -16.14 -3.84 -4.17
C GLY A 58 -15.21 -2.90 -3.40
N LYS A 59 -14.13 -3.41 -2.80
CA LYS A 59 -13.21 -2.64 -1.95
C LYS A 59 -11.79 -2.69 -2.44
N LEU A 60 -11.15 -1.52 -2.48
CA LEU A 60 -9.72 -1.37 -2.71
C LEU A 60 -9.01 -1.26 -1.36
N SER A 61 -8.11 -2.20 -1.07
CA SER A 61 -7.22 -2.15 0.08
C SER A 61 -5.79 -1.85 -0.36
N VAL A 62 -5.14 -0.93 0.34
CA VAL A 62 -3.79 -0.45 0.03
C VAL A 62 -2.96 -0.47 1.30
N HIS A 63 -1.86 -1.22 1.27
CA HIS A 63 -0.88 -1.31 2.34
C HIS A 63 0.43 -0.69 1.90
N LEU A 64 0.87 0.37 2.58
CA LEU A 64 2.15 1.01 2.33
C LEU A 64 3.10 0.81 3.51
N GLU A 65 4.34 0.44 3.23
CA GLU A 65 5.40 0.27 4.21
C GLU A 65 6.65 1.03 3.77
N ALA A 66 7.24 1.82 4.67
CA ALA A 66 8.52 2.49 4.41
C ALA A 66 9.44 2.51 5.64
N ILE A 67 10.73 2.73 5.39
CA ILE A 67 11.75 2.86 6.46
C ILE A 67 11.77 4.29 7.05
N GLU A 68 11.37 5.29 6.27
CA GLU A 68 11.41 6.70 6.68
C GLU A 68 10.03 7.33 6.59
N THR A 69 9.60 8.04 7.64
CA THR A 69 8.29 8.70 7.69
C THR A 69 8.10 9.68 6.54
N ARG A 70 9.16 10.38 6.14
CA ARG A 70 9.11 11.36 5.05
C ARG A 70 8.82 10.69 3.70
N LEU A 71 9.37 9.50 3.46
CA LEU A 71 9.12 8.74 2.24
C LEU A 71 7.70 8.22 2.21
N LEU A 72 7.22 7.64 3.33
CA LEU A 72 5.83 7.20 3.44
C LEU A 72 4.86 8.36 3.22
N ARG A 73 5.09 9.51 3.86
CA ARG A 73 4.26 10.71 3.69
C ARG A 73 4.19 11.14 2.23
N ALA A 74 5.33 11.25 1.56
CA ALA A 74 5.38 11.68 0.16
C ALA A 74 4.66 10.69 -0.76
N SER A 75 4.92 9.39 -0.60
CA SER A 75 4.32 8.33 -1.41
C SER A 75 2.81 8.24 -1.18
N PHE A 76 2.37 8.28 0.07
CA PHE A 76 0.96 8.22 0.44
C PHE A 76 0.20 9.42 -0.12
N SER A 77 0.72 10.65 0.03
CA SER A 77 0.08 11.85 -0.52
C SER A 77 -0.06 11.77 -2.04
N ALA A 78 1.02 11.42 -2.75
CA ALA A 78 0.98 11.27 -4.20
C ALA A 78 -0.02 10.18 -4.64
N PHE A 79 -0.08 9.07 -3.91
CA PHE A 79 -1.04 8.01 -4.18
C PHE A 79 -2.49 8.47 -4.03
N VAL A 80 -2.81 9.18 -2.93
CA VAL A 80 -4.16 9.68 -2.67
C VAL A 80 -4.60 10.72 -3.72
N ASP A 81 -3.66 11.53 -4.22
CA ASP A 81 -3.95 12.48 -5.31
C ASP A 81 -4.39 11.75 -6.59
N VAL A 82 -3.66 10.71 -7.00
CA VAL A 82 -3.99 9.91 -8.19
C VAL A 82 -5.25 9.06 -7.97
N LEU A 83 -5.43 8.47 -6.79
CA LEU A 83 -6.64 7.75 -6.40
C LEU A 83 -7.88 8.64 -6.50
N THR A 84 -7.79 9.88 -6.02
CA THR A 84 -8.87 10.87 -6.10
C THR A 84 -9.19 11.19 -7.56
N LEU A 85 -8.17 11.37 -8.39
CA LEU A 85 -8.35 11.63 -9.82
C LEU A 85 -9.03 10.46 -10.54
N ALA A 86 -8.57 9.23 -10.30
CA ALA A 86 -9.14 8.02 -10.88
C ALA A 86 -10.60 7.83 -10.44
N THR A 87 -10.88 8.03 -9.15
CA THR A 87 -12.24 7.93 -8.59
C THR A 87 -13.16 8.95 -9.24
N LYS A 88 -12.77 10.22 -9.32
CA LYS A 88 -13.57 11.26 -9.99
C LYS A 88 -13.80 10.97 -11.46
N THR A 89 -12.78 10.44 -12.15
CA THR A 89 -12.88 10.05 -13.56
C THR A 89 -13.91 8.93 -13.72
N MET A 90 -13.91 7.95 -12.82
CA MET A 90 -14.89 6.87 -12.83
C MET A 90 -16.30 7.36 -12.48
N GLU A 91 -16.45 8.29 -11.53
CA GLU A 91 -17.75 8.90 -11.22
C GLU A 91 -18.31 9.71 -12.41
N GLU A 92 -17.46 10.47 -13.10
CA GLU A 92 -17.86 11.35 -14.20
C GLU A 92 -18.09 10.60 -15.53
N PHE A 93 -17.31 9.54 -15.80
CA PHE A 93 -17.32 8.84 -17.09
C PHE A 93 -17.69 7.35 -17.01
N GLY A 94 -17.78 6.76 -15.82
CA GLY A 94 -18.08 5.34 -15.63
C GLY A 94 -19.53 4.96 -15.93
N GLN A 95 -20.48 5.89 -15.81
CA GLN A 95 -21.91 5.65 -16.09
C GLN A 95 -22.26 5.56 -17.59
N GLY A 96 -21.27 5.57 -18.48
CA GLY A 96 -21.46 5.53 -19.94
C GLY A 96 -20.93 4.27 -20.63
N ILE A 97 -20.41 3.29 -19.88
CA ILE A 97 -19.93 2.02 -20.44
C ILE A 97 -21.03 0.97 -20.24
N GLU A 98 -22.09 1.04 -21.04
CA GLU A 98 -22.86 -0.18 -21.35
C GLU A 98 -21.96 -1.03 -22.27
N LEU A 99 -21.46 -2.16 -21.75
CA LEU A 99 -20.86 -3.22 -22.57
C LEU A 99 -21.96 -4.12 -23.16
#